data_AF-A0A7V9N921-F1
#
_entry.id   AF-A0A7V9N921-F1
#
_cell.length_a   1.000
_cell.length_b   1.000
_cell.length_c   1.000
_cell.angle_alpha   90.00
_cell.angle_beta   90.00
_cell.angle_gamma   90.00
#
_symmetry.space_group_name_H-M   'P 1'
#
loop_
_entity.id
_entity.type
_entity.pdbx_description
1 polymer ?
#
loop_
_entity_poly.entity_id
_entity_poly.type
_entity_poly.pdbx_seq_one_letter_code
_entity_poly.pdbx_strand_id
1 'polypeptide(L)'
;MRKPLTHEEIKTLVAPYVLGALPEGEIPVVRSHILTCEECMVEAEDLSSIAARLTLTVDAEEPPAGFAERVFERLDQVAPSVATPSVVEPSRWRGRRFLPALGVAALLALTAVFGGAWLDARNDLRERNEVVQALLARDGMELEGSGASGKMVPTDDGALFAATGLEAPADGETYQLWV
;
A
#
# COMPACT_ATOMS: atom_id res chain seq x y z
N MET A 1 -15.56 -15.46 -29.58
CA MET A 1 -14.69 -14.38 -29.06
C MET A 1 -15.44 -13.07 -29.24
N ARG A 2 -15.76 -12.35 -28.17
CA ARG A 2 -16.34 -11.00 -28.30
C ARG A 2 -15.26 -10.06 -28.83
N LYS A 3 -15.65 -9.12 -29.69
CA LYS A 3 -14.79 -8.03 -30.16
C LYS A 3 -14.32 -7.21 -28.95
N PRO A 4 -13.04 -6.79 -28.89
CA PRO A 4 -12.61 -5.86 -27.84
C PRO A 4 -13.40 -4.55 -27.95
N LEU A 5 -13.87 -4.05 -26.82
CA LEU A 5 -14.54 -2.75 -26.75
C LEU A 5 -13.54 -1.66 -27.07
N THR A 6 -13.99 -0.67 -27.83
CA THR A 6 -13.24 0.55 -28.09
C THR A 6 -13.26 1.47 -26.87
N HIS A 7 -12.34 2.42 -26.82
CA HIS A 7 -12.30 3.43 -25.75
C HIS A 7 -13.65 4.16 -25.61
N GLU A 8 -14.24 4.62 -26.72
CA GLU A 8 -15.54 5.31 -26.71
C GLU A 8 -16.67 4.43 -26.17
N GLU A 9 -16.70 3.14 -26.54
CA GLU A 9 -17.67 2.19 -26.01
C GLU A 9 -17.48 2.03 -24.49
N ILE A 10 -16.25 1.92 -23.99
CA ILE A 10 -15.97 1.82 -22.56
C ILE A 10 -16.35 3.11 -21.82
N LYS A 11 -16.07 4.27 -22.40
CA LYS A 11 -16.42 5.58 -21.82
C LYS A 11 -17.92 5.68 -21.54
N THR A 12 -18.76 5.22 -22.47
CA THR A 12 -20.22 5.15 -22.22
C THR A 12 -20.64 4.22 -21.08
N LEU A 13 -19.78 3.28 -20.68
CA LEU A 13 -20.00 2.34 -19.58
C LEU A 13 -19.47 2.84 -18.23
N VAL A 14 -18.77 3.98 -18.17
CA VAL A 14 -18.23 4.50 -16.89
C VAL A 14 -19.34 4.91 -15.93
N ALA A 15 -20.38 5.60 -16.42
CA ALA A 15 -21.54 5.96 -15.60
C ALA A 15 -22.29 4.74 -15.01
N PRO A 16 -22.72 3.73 -15.79
CA PRO A 16 -23.35 2.54 -15.23
C PRO A 16 -22.39 1.70 -14.36
N TYR A 17 -21.08 1.75 -14.60
CA TYR A 17 -20.09 1.14 -13.71
C TYR A 17 -20.12 1.81 -12.33
N VAL A 18 -20.02 3.14 -12.26
CA VAL A 18 -20.06 3.91 -11.01
C VAL A 18 -21.35 3.68 -10.24
N LEU A 19 -22.48 3.57 -10.93
CA LEU A 19 -23.79 3.31 -10.32
C LEU A 19 -24.01 1.84 -9.93
N GLY A 20 -23.04 0.95 -10.17
CA GLY A 20 -23.19 -0.49 -9.92
C GLY A 20 -24.26 -1.16 -10.80
N ALA A 21 -24.60 -0.55 -11.95
CA ALA A 21 -25.64 -0.99 -12.87
C ALA A 21 -25.11 -1.84 -14.04
N LEU A 22 -23.82 -2.17 -14.02
CA LEU A 22 -23.16 -2.94 -15.09
C LEU A 22 -23.31 -4.46 -14.87
N PRO A 23 -23.54 -5.26 -15.92
CA PRO A 23 -23.53 -6.72 -15.81
C PRO A 23 -22.17 -7.24 -15.30
N GLU A 24 -22.16 -8.29 -14.47
CA GLU A 24 -20.94 -8.85 -13.86
C GLU A 24 -19.84 -9.18 -14.89
N GLY A 25 -20.22 -9.61 -16.09
CA GLY A 25 -19.27 -9.95 -17.16
C GLY A 25 -18.57 -8.75 -17.82
N GLU A 26 -19.06 -7.52 -17.61
CA GLU A 26 -18.49 -6.30 -18.19
C GLU A 26 -17.64 -5.51 -17.18
N ILE A 27 -17.86 -5.73 -15.87
CA ILE A 27 -17.12 -5.09 -14.77
C ILE A 27 -15.60 -5.22 -14.92
N PRO A 28 -15.01 -6.41 -15.20
CA PRO A 28 -13.56 -6.54 -15.28
C PRO A 28 -12.95 -5.71 -16.41
N VAL A 29 -13.65 -5.62 -17.55
CA VAL A 29 -13.17 -4.90 -18.73
C VAL A 29 -13.15 -3.40 -18.45
N VAL A 30 -14.27 -2.85 -17.97
CA VAL A 30 -14.39 -1.42 -17.65
C VAL A 30 -13.43 -1.03 -16.53
N ARG A 31 -13.34 -1.83 -15.46
CA ARG A 31 -12.39 -1.60 -14.35
C ARG A 31 -10.95 -1.55 -14.85
N SER A 32 -10.53 -2.53 -15.66
CA SER A 32 -9.15 -2.58 -16.16
C SER A 32 -8.76 -1.37 -17.01
N HIS A 33 -9.73 -0.82 -17.75
CA HIS A 33 -9.53 0.38 -18.56
C HIS A 33 -9.46 1.64 -17.71
N ILE A 34 -10.36 1.80 -16.72
CA ILE A 34 -10.33 2.93 -15.77
C ILE A 34 -8.96 3.02 -15.07
N LEU A 35 -8.40 1.88 -14.65
CA LEU A 35 -7.09 1.83 -13.96
C LEU A 35 -5.90 2.21 -14.84
N THR A 36 -6.07 2.30 -16.16
CA THR A 36 -4.97 2.53 -17.12
C THR A 36 -5.19 3.74 -18.02
N CYS A 37 -6.35 4.41 -17.90
CA CYS A 37 -6.74 5.55 -18.73
C CYS A 37 -7.13 6.73 -17.85
N GLU A 38 -6.27 7.76 -17.79
CA GLU A 38 -6.45 8.95 -16.97
C GLU A 38 -7.81 9.64 -17.21
N GLU A 39 -8.25 9.76 -18.46
CA GLU A 39 -9.54 10.36 -18.81
C GLU A 39 -10.72 9.60 -18.17
N CYS A 40 -10.73 8.27 -18.29
CA CYS A 40 -11.81 7.46 -17.71
C CYS A 40 -11.71 7.36 -16.18
N MET A 41 -10.51 7.51 -15.61
CA MET A 41 -10.30 7.60 -14.16
C MET A 41 -10.92 8.88 -13.61
N VAL A 42 -10.60 10.04 -14.18
CA VAL A 42 -11.16 11.33 -13.79
C VAL A 42 -12.68 11.33 -13.95
N GLU A 43 -13.21 10.82 -15.06
CA GLU A 43 -14.65 10.74 -15.27
C GLU A 43 -15.34 9.82 -14.23
N ALA A 44 -14.71 8.70 -13.87
CA ALA A 44 -15.24 7.81 -12.84
C ALA A 44 -15.22 8.46 -11.45
N GLU A 45 -14.17 9.21 -11.10
CA GLU A 45 -14.07 9.95 -9.84
C GLU A 45 -15.14 11.05 -9.75
N ASP A 46 -15.28 11.86 -10.80
CA ASP A 46 -16.28 12.93 -10.88
C ASP A 46 -17.70 12.37 -10.72
N LEU A 47 -18.02 11.32 -11.47
CA LEU A 47 -19.33 10.66 -11.38
C LEU A 47 -19.55 9.98 -10.02
N SER A 48 -18.50 9.41 -9.41
CA SER A 48 -18.60 8.80 -8.08
C SER A 48 -18.93 9.84 -7.01
N SER A 49 -18.33 11.03 -7.10
CA SER A 49 -18.64 12.15 -6.20
C SER A 49 -20.11 12.58 -6.31
N ILE A 50 -20.67 12.57 -7.52
CA ILE A 50 -22.08 12.89 -7.79
C ILE A 50 -22.98 11.77 -7.27
N ALA A 51 -22.63 10.50 -7.53
CA ALA A 51 -23.38 9.33 -7.08
C ALA A 51 -23.47 9.28 -5.55
N ALA A 52 -22.40 9.64 -4.84
CA ALA A 52 -22.40 9.74 -3.38
C ALA A 52 -23.41 10.77 -2.83
N ARG A 53 -23.79 11.80 -3.60
CA ARG A 53 -24.82 12.76 -3.18
C ARG A 53 -26.23 12.18 -3.31
N LEU A 54 -26.44 11.19 -4.19
CA LEU A 54 -27.72 10.50 -4.33
C LEU A 54 -28.07 9.67 -3.09
N THR A 55 -27.07 9.18 -2.34
CA THR A 55 -27.34 8.41 -1.11
C THR A 55 -27.94 9.28 -0.02
N LEU A 56 -27.73 10.60 -0.07
CA LEU A 56 -28.31 11.56 0.87
C LEU A 56 -29.80 11.83 0.64
N THR A 57 -30.35 11.39 -0.50
CA THR A 57 -31.78 11.61 -0.83
C THR A 57 -32.68 10.45 -0.44
N VAL A 58 -32.10 9.34 0.05
CA VAL A 58 -32.81 8.13 0.40
C VAL A 58 -32.91 8.03 1.93
N ASP A 59 -34.07 7.58 2.42
CA ASP A 59 -34.25 7.33 3.85
C ASP A 59 -33.38 6.15 4.30
N ALA A 60 -32.70 6.30 5.44
CA ALA A 60 -31.91 5.24 6.02
C ALA A 60 -32.82 4.17 6.65
N GLU A 61 -32.69 2.93 6.19
CA GLU A 61 -33.40 1.77 6.76
C GLU A 61 -32.50 1.07 7.79
N GLU A 62 -33.06 0.70 8.94
CA GLU A 62 -32.30 0.04 10.00
C GLU A 62 -31.98 -1.42 9.63
N PRO A 63 -30.70 -1.84 9.65
CA PRO A 63 -30.34 -3.20 9.29
C PRO A 63 -30.89 -4.22 10.30
N PRO A 64 -31.13 -5.48 9.89
CA PRO A 64 -31.63 -6.51 10.81
C PRO A 64 -30.71 -6.70 12.02
N ALA A 65 -31.29 -6.95 13.20
CA ALA A 65 -30.52 -7.19 14.42
C ALA A 65 -29.39 -8.22 14.22
N GLY A 66 -28.21 -7.93 14.78
CA GLY A 66 -27.03 -8.78 14.64
C GLY A 66 -26.29 -8.64 13.29
N PHE A 67 -26.65 -7.66 12.43
CA PHE A 67 -26.04 -7.52 11.10
C PHE A 67 -24.55 -7.24 11.17
N ALA A 68 -24.13 -6.28 12.01
CA ALA A 68 -22.73 -5.91 12.16
C ALA A 68 -21.88 -7.10 12.63
N GLU A 69 -22.35 -7.83 13.64
CA GLU A 69 -21.69 -9.01 14.21
C GLU A 69 -21.52 -10.10 13.15
N ARG A 70 -22.56 -10.38 12.35
CA ARG A 70 -22.50 -11.36 11.25
C ARG A 70 -21.57 -10.96 10.10
N VAL A 71 -21.36 -9.65 9.90
CA VAL A 71 -20.40 -9.13 8.92
C VAL A 71 -18.99 -9.28 9.46
N PHE A 72 -18.73 -8.84 10.70
CA PHE A 72 -17.42 -8.95 11.33
C PHE A 72 -16.96 -10.41 11.47
N GLU A 73 -17.83 -11.32 11.91
CA GLU A 73 -17.51 -12.76 12.00
C GLU A 73 -17.09 -13.35 10.64
N ARG A 74 -17.70 -12.88 9.53
CA ARG A 74 -17.31 -13.31 8.18
C ARG A 74 -15.98 -12.69 7.73
N LEU A 75 -15.71 -11.44 8.09
CA LEU A 75 -14.46 -10.77 7.75
C LEU A 75 -13.27 -11.44 8.46
N ASP A 76 -13.42 -11.84 9.72
CA ASP A 76 -12.39 -12.56 10.47
C ASP A 76 -12.02 -13.90 9.82
N GLN A 77 -12.96 -14.56 9.14
CA GLN A 77 -12.72 -15.82 8.42
C GLN A 77 -12.00 -15.63 7.08
N VAL A 78 -12.02 -14.42 6.52
CA VAL A 78 -11.48 -14.09 5.19
C VAL A 78 -10.19 -13.27 5.27
N ALA A 79 -9.73 -12.92 6.49
CA ALA A 79 -8.50 -12.16 6.70
C ALA A 79 -7.34 -12.76 5.87
N PRO A 80 -6.81 -12.01 4.88
CA PRO A 80 -5.73 -12.52 4.07
C PRO A 80 -4.54 -12.81 4.96
N SER A 81 -3.97 -14.01 4.84
CA SER A 81 -2.65 -14.30 5.36
C SER A 81 -1.68 -13.35 4.67
N VAL A 82 -1.37 -12.23 5.33
CA VAL A 82 -0.31 -11.34 4.89
C VAL A 82 0.96 -12.18 4.99
N ALA A 83 1.44 -12.66 3.85
CA ALA A 83 2.71 -13.34 3.76
C ALA A 83 3.77 -12.35 4.26
N THR A 84 4.33 -12.61 5.44
CA THR A 84 5.53 -11.93 5.90
C THR A 84 6.58 -12.08 4.80
N PRO A 85 7.19 -10.99 4.31
CA PRO A 85 8.19 -11.09 3.27
C PRO A 85 9.30 -12.00 3.78
N SER A 86 9.48 -13.15 3.12
CA SER A 86 10.53 -14.10 3.45
C SER A 86 11.86 -13.38 3.28
N VAL A 87 12.58 -13.17 4.38
CA VAL A 87 13.95 -12.70 4.38
C VAL A 87 14.76 -13.65 3.50
N VAL A 88 15.16 -13.18 2.31
CA VAL A 88 16.05 -13.94 1.43
C VAL A 88 17.40 -14.02 2.12
N GLU A 89 17.76 -15.18 2.66
CA GLU A 89 19.10 -15.41 3.20
C GLU A 89 20.14 -15.20 2.08
N PRO A 90 21.20 -14.40 2.31
CA PRO A 90 22.24 -14.24 1.32
C PRO A 90 22.99 -15.56 1.11
N SER A 91 22.93 -16.06 -0.14
CA SER A 91 23.66 -17.22 -0.61
C SER A 91 25.16 -17.07 -0.32
N ARG A 92 25.67 -17.93 0.58
CA ARG A 92 27.09 -17.95 0.98
C ARG A 92 27.95 -18.48 -0.16
N TRP A 93 28.51 -17.58 -0.96
CA TRP A 93 29.48 -17.92 -1.99
C TRP A 93 30.76 -18.46 -1.31
N ARG A 94 30.98 -19.78 -1.42
CA ARG A 94 32.17 -20.46 -0.90
C ARG A 94 33.40 -20.05 -1.72
N GLY A 95 34.09 -19.02 -1.26
CA GLY A 95 35.41 -18.62 -1.74
C GLY A 95 36.44 -19.73 -1.49
N ARG A 96 37.12 -20.16 -2.56
CA ARG A 96 38.18 -21.17 -2.54
C ARG A 96 39.47 -20.55 -1.99
N ARG A 97 40.08 -21.28 -1.06
CA ARG A 97 41.30 -20.98 -0.28
C ARG A 97 42.48 -20.52 -1.14
N PHE A 98 43.20 -19.49 -0.68
CA PHE A 98 44.68 -19.44 -0.60
C PHE A 98 45.10 -18.50 0.54
N LEU A 99 45.86 -19.04 1.50
CA LEU A 99 46.57 -18.38 2.62
C LEU A 99 48.06 -18.24 2.22
N PRO A 100 48.95 -17.61 3.01
CA PRO A 100 48.83 -16.50 3.98
C PRO A 100 49.99 -15.47 3.84
N ALA A 101 49.82 -14.22 4.28
CA ALA A 101 50.96 -13.39 4.68
C ALA A 101 50.55 -12.20 5.56
N LEU A 102 51.06 -12.20 6.80
CA LEU A 102 51.51 -11.03 7.57
C LEU A 102 50.39 -10.05 8.02
N GLY A 103 49.76 -10.24 9.18
CA GLY A 103 50.41 -10.04 10.48
C GLY A 103 50.35 -8.58 11.00
N VAL A 104 50.08 -7.60 10.14
CA VAL A 104 49.99 -6.17 10.53
C VAL A 104 48.66 -5.50 10.12
N ALA A 105 47.90 -6.10 9.20
CA ALA A 105 46.61 -5.57 8.74
C ALA A 105 45.43 -5.80 9.70
N ALA A 106 45.57 -6.65 10.73
CA ALA A 106 44.45 -7.08 11.55
C ALA A 106 43.82 -5.96 12.41
N LEU A 107 44.61 -4.99 12.88
CA LEU A 107 44.10 -3.88 13.69
C LEU A 107 43.48 -2.75 12.87
N LEU A 108 44.00 -2.48 11.67
CA LEU A 108 43.41 -1.49 10.74
C LEU A 108 42.20 -2.05 9.98
N ALA A 109 42.17 -3.36 9.70
CA ALA A 109 40.99 -4.01 9.15
C ALA A 109 39.84 -4.05 10.17
N LEU A 110 40.12 -4.22 11.46
CA LEU A 110 39.06 -4.18 12.48
C LEU A 110 38.44 -2.79 12.61
N THR A 111 39.21 -1.69 12.58
CA THR A 111 38.64 -0.33 12.60
C THR A 111 37.98 0.08 11.28
N ALA A 112 38.46 -0.40 10.13
CA ALA A 112 37.82 -0.17 8.83
C ALA A 112 36.54 -1.00 8.65
N VAL A 113 36.48 -2.23 9.20
CA VAL A 113 35.27 -3.07 9.19
C VAL A 113 34.25 -2.58 10.21
N PHE A 114 34.66 -2.16 11.42
CA PHE A 114 33.73 -1.57 12.39
C PHE A 114 33.29 -0.15 11.99
N GLY A 115 34.19 0.68 11.47
CA GLY A 115 33.88 2.03 10.98
C GLY A 115 33.05 2.00 9.69
N GLY A 116 33.38 1.10 8.76
CA GLY A 116 32.63 0.86 7.54
C GLY A 116 31.23 0.33 7.83
N ALA A 117 31.07 -0.69 8.66
CA ALA A 117 29.75 -1.21 9.04
C ALA A 117 28.92 -0.21 9.85
N TRP A 118 29.54 0.67 10.64
CA TRP A 118 28.83 1.69 11.41
C TRP A 118 28.42 2.91 10.57
N LEU A 119 29.24 3.30 9.58
CA LEU A 119 28.88 4.31 8.59
C LEU A 119 27.88 3.78 7.55
N ASP A 120 28.00 2.52 7.13
CA ASP A 120 27.09 1.86 6.19
C ASP A 120 25.73 1.58 6.85
N ALA A 121 25.69 1.14 8.10
CA ALA A 121 24.44 1.04 8.86
C ALA A 121 23.79 2.41 9.09
N ARG A 122 24.58 3.49 9.28
CA ARG A 122 24.03 4.85 9.38
C ARG A 122 23.61 5.42 8.02
N ASN A 123 24.29 5.07 6.93
CA ASN A 123 23.96 5.54 5.60
C ASN A 123 22.77 4.76 5.02
N ASP A 124 22.67 3.45 5.18
CA ASP A 124 21.52 2.64 4.73
C ASP A 124 20.24 3.04 5.49
N LEU A 125 20.33 3.34 6.79
CA LEU A 125 19.21 3.89 7.56
C LEU A 125 18.86 5.32 7.15
N ARG A 126 19.84 6.14 6.75
CA ARG A 126 19.61 7.53 6.31
C ARG A 126 19.10 7.62 4.88
N GLU A 127 19.60 6.81 3.97
CA GLU A 127 19.24 6.78 2.55
C GLU A 127 17.83 6.20 2.37
N ARG A 128 17.45 5.18 3.15
CA ARG A 128 16.06 4.70 3.22
C ARG A 128 15.13 5.74 3.82
N ASN A 129 15.54 6.43 4.89
CA ASN A 129 14.75 7.51 5.46
C ASN A 129 14.67 8.73 4.54
N GLU A 130 15.70 9.03 3.75
CA GLU A 130 15.71 10.17 2.83
C GLU A 130 14.82 9.90 1.62
N VAL A 131 14.75 8.67 1.11
CA VAL A 131 13.78 8.32 0.05
C VAL A 131 12.35 8.35 0.59
N VAL A 132 12.12 7.81 1.80
CA VAL A 132 10.82 7.90 2.48
C VAL A 132 10.47 9.35 2.78
N GLN A 133 11.39 10.17 3.28
CA GLN A 133 11.14 11.58 3.58
C GLN A 133 11.04 12.48 2.35
N ALA A 134 11.76 12.19 1.27
CA ALA A 134 11.65 12.90 0.00
C ALA A 134 10.33 12.56 -0.72
N LEU A 135 9.84 11.33 -0.57
CA LEU A 135 8.48 10.96 -1.00
C LEU A 135 7.41 11.59 -0.08
N LEU A 136 7.62 11.59 1.25
CA LEU A 136 6.79 12.33 2.21
C LEU A 136 6.87 13.85 2.05
N ALA A 137 7.83 14.39 1.29
CA ALA A 137 7.90 15.80 0.94
C ALA A 137 7.11 16.14 -0.35
N ARG A 138 6.66 15.15 -1.12
CA ARG A 138 5.59 15.38 -2.11
C ARG A 138 4.30 15.75 -1.39
N ASP A 139 3.45 16.51 -2.07
CA ASP A 139 2.08 16.76 -1.59
C ASP A 139 1.42 15.42 -1.30
N GLY A 140 1.06 15.25 -0.05
CA GLY A 140 0.47 14.04 0.51
C GLY A 140 -0.56 14.48 1.52
N MET A 141 -1.58 13.64 1.73
CA MET A 141 -2.65 13.96 2.65
C MET A 141 -2.14 13.83 4.08
N GLU A 142 -2.13 14.94 4.81
CA GLU A 142 -1.88 14.95 6.25
C GLU A 142 -3.13 14.46 6.99
N LEU A 143 -2.93 13.57 7.96
CA LEU A 143 -3.97 12.96 8.75
C LEU A 143 -3.64 13.19 10.23
N GLU A 144 -4.57 13.80 10.96
CA GLU A 144 -4.46 13.99 12.41
C GLU A 144 -5.41 13.03 13.14
N GLY A 145 -4.88 12.31 14.12
CA GLY A 145 -5.62 11.45 15.04
C GLY A 145 -5.48 11.91 16.49
N SER A 146 -6.26 11.30 17.38
CA SER A 146 -6.24 11.58 18.82
C SER A 146 -4.96 11.05 19.48
N GLY A 147 -3.82 11.71 19.23
CA GLY A 147 -2.51 11.38 19.79
C GLY A 147 -1.48 10.84 18.78
N ALA A 148 -1.88 10.65 17.52
CA ALA A 148 -0.99 10.21 16.45
C ALA A 148 -1.17 11.09 15.21
N SER A 149 -0.09 11.25 14.44
CA SER A 149 -0.10 11.97 13.16
C SER A 149 0.37 11.04 12.06
N GLY A 150 -0.33 11.07 10.93
CA GLY A 150 -0.03 10.26 9.76
C GLY A 150 0.09 11.11 8.50
N LYS A 151 0.85 10.61 7.53
CA LYS A 151 0.90 11.16 6.18
C LYS A 151 0.77 10.04 5.17
N MET A 152 -0.10 10.24 4.19
CA MET A 152 -0.27 9.33 3.06
C MET A 152 0.23 10.00 1.78
N VAL A 153 1.07 9.28 1.03
CA VAL A 153 1.63 9.76 -0.24
C VAL A 153 1.25 8.78 -1.35
N PRO A 154 0.58 9.24 -2.42
CA PRO A 154 0.31 8.41 -3.59
C PRO A 154 1.61 8.09 -4.35
N THR A 155 1.73 6.86 -4.84
CA THR A 155 2.81 6.37 -5.71
C THR A 155 2.21 5.76 -6.98
N ASP A 156 3.04 5.56 -8.01
CA ASP A 156 2.56 5.02 -9.30
C ASP A 156 1.95 3.60 -9.16
N ASP A 157 2.36 2.84 -8.14
CA ASP A 157 1.89 1.48 -7.85
C ASP A 157 0.98 1.39 -6.60
N GLY A 158 0.56 2.51 -6.02
CA GLY A 158 -0.31 2.51 -4.82
C GLY A 158 -0.16 3.74 -3.93
N ALA A 159 -0.03 3.53 -2.62
CA ALA A 159 0.18 4.61 -1.66
C ALA A 159 1.08 4.15 -0.51
N LEU A 160 1.93 5.07 -0.03
CA LEU A 160 2.76 4.86 1.16
C LEU A 160 2.15 5.62 2.33
N PHE A 161 1.90 4.91 3.43
CA PHE A 161 1.40 5.49 4.68
C PHE A 161 2.49 5.44 5.74
N ALA A 162 2.75 6.57 6.40
CA ALA A 162 3.62 6.67 7.56
C ALA A 162 2.87 7.33 8.71
N ALA A 163 2.96 6.76 9.91
CA ALA A 163 2.38 7.34 11.13
C ALA A 163 3.41 7.43 12.25
N THR A 164 3.22 8.42 13.11
CA THR A 164 4.05 8.70 14.28
C THR A 164 3.17 8.94 15.50
N GLY A 165 3.70 8.65 16.70
CA GLY A 165 2.95 8.80 17.95
C GLY A 165 1.99 7.66 18.26
N LEU A 166 2.03 6.56 17.51
CA LEU A 166 1.29 5.34 17.85
C LEU A 166 1.99 4.63 19.02
N GLU A 167 1.22 4.34 20.08
CA GLU A 167 1.71 3.53 21.20
C GLU A 167 2.00 2.09 20.75
N ALA A 168 2.74 1.32 21.53
CA ALA A 168 2.91 -0.10 21.19
C ALA A 168 1.56 -0.82 21.44
N PRO A 169 1.05 -1.62 20.49
CA PRO A 169 -0.19 -2.38 20.71
C PRO A 169 0.04 -3.38 21.86
N ALA A 170 -0.99 -3.62 22.68
CA ALA A 170 -0.88 -4.61 23.74
C ALA A 170 -0.73 -6.03 23.17
N ASP A 171 -0.31 -7.00 24.00
CA ASP A 171 -0.17 -8.39 23.56
C ASP A 171 -1.48 -8.92 22.95
N GLY A 172 -1.45 -9.25 21.66
CA GLY A 172 -2.62 -9.72 20.90
C GLY A 172 -3.39 -8.64 20.15
N GLU A 173 -3.00 -7.36 20.27
CA GLU A 173 -3.55 -6.26 19.48
C GLU A 173 -2.68 -5.97 18.26
N THR A 174 -3.29 -5.45 17.19
CA THR A 174 -2.56 -5.06 15.98
C THR A 174 -3.12 -3.76 15.42
N TYR A 175 -2.27 -2.95 14.81
CA TYR A 175 -2.73 -1.79 14.07
C TYR A 175 -3.26 -2.20 12.70
N GLN A 176 -4.43 -1.67 12.35
CA GLN A 176 -5.06 -1.90 11.07
C GLN A 176 -5.23 -0.57 10.35
N LEU A 177 -4.84 -0.55 9.07
CA LEU A 177 -5.07 0.57 8.16
C LEU A 177 -6.19 0.18 7.19
N TRP A 178 -7.20 1.03 7.10
CA TRP A 178 -8.32 0.87 6.17
C TRP A 178 -8.21 1.97 5.12
N VAL A 179 -8.17 1.58 3.84
CA VAL A 179 -8.08 2.48 2.68
C VAL A 179 -9.38 2.38 1.89
#